data_AF-A0A1H4G8W5-F1
#
_entry.id   AF-A0A1H4G8W5-F1
#
_cell.length_a   1.000
_cell.length_b   1.000
_cell.length_c   1.000
_cell.angle_alpha   90.00
_cell.angle_beta   90.00
_cell.angle_gamma   90.00
#
_symmetry.space_group_name_H-M   'P 1'
#
loop_
_entity.id
_entity.type
_entity.pdbx_description
1 polymer ?
#
loop_
_entity_poly.entity_id
_entity_poly.type
_entity_poly.pdbx_seq_one_letter_code
_entity_poly.pdbx_strand_id
1 'polypeptide(L)'
;MRKMTTITIFIQEISYLVDHGASYTVDEINQHIEKRDLVDWLEKELPFGSELSLDFSLFKEEHRRYLHDEYDSILGGYQGQERRKWGIENNGLNLLISWGTEIIRDIHGRDNMDEWIEK
;
A
#
# COMPACT_ATOMS: atom_id res chain seq x y z
N MET A 1 14.05 9.04 -1.64
CA MET A 1 14.16 7.56 -1.75
C MET A 1 13.69 7.13 -3.13
N ARG A 2 14.10 5.95 -3.61
CA ARG A 2 13.59 5.42 -4.88
C ARG A 2 12.14 4.93 -4.68
N LYS A 3 11.34 4.96 -5.75
CA LYS A 3 9.94 4.48 -5.76
C LYS A 3 9.79 3.08 -5.15
N MET A 4 10.65 2.14 -5.58
CA MET A 4 10.72 0.77 -5.06
C MET A 4 10.92 0.74 -3.54
N THR A 5 11.89 1.51 -3.04
CA THR A 5 12.20 1.58 -1.62
C THR A 5 11.02 2.15 -0.83
N THR A 6 10.36 3.19 -1.36
CA THR A 6 9.18 3.80 -0.72
C THR A 6 8.05 2.79 -0.54
N ILE A 7 7.67 2.05 -1.59
CA ILE A 7 6.59 1.07 -1.51
C ILE A 7 6.97 -0.14 -0.66
N THR A 8 8.22 -0.62 -0.72
CA THR A 8 8.68 -1.73 0.13
C THR A 8 8.66 -1.36 1.62
N ILE A 9 9.10 -0.15 1.99
CA ILE A 9 9.01 0.32 3.38
C ILE A 9 7.55 0.38 3.82
N PHE A 10 6.67 0.95 3.00
CA PHE A 10 5.25 1.01 3.31
C PHE A 10 4.66 -0.39 3.55
N ILE A 11 4.94 -1.37 2.68
CA ILE A 11 4.48 -2.76 2.85
C ILE A 11 5.01 -3.38 4.17
N GLN A 12 6.27 -3.12 4.54
CA GLN A 12 6.85 -3.64 5.78
C GLN A 12 6.13 -3.10 7.01
N GLU A 13 5.85 -1.80 7.03
CA GLU A 13 5.10 -1.16 8.12
C GLU A 13 3.67 -1.71 8.22
N ILE A 14 2.98 -1.90 7.08
CA ILE A 14 1.64 -2.53 7.09
C ILE A 14 1.70 -3.99 7.55
N SER A 15 2.73 -4.74 7.14
CA SER A 15 2.91 -6.13 7.60
C SER A 15 3.12 -6.21 9.10
N TYR A 16 3.85 -5.27 9.69
CA TYR A 16 4.01 -5.17 11.13
C TYR A 16 2.66 -4.96 11.82
N LEU A 17 1.79 -4.08 11.30
CA LEU A 17 0.45 -3.88 11.85
C LEU A 17 -0.40 -5.15 11.84
N VAL A 18 -0.37 -5.89 10.72
CA VAL A 18 -1.11 -7.15 10.58
C VAL A 18 -0.61 -8.19 11.58
N ASP A 19 0.71 -8.32 11.74
CA ASP A 19 1.34 -9.26 12.69
C ASP A 19 0.91 -8.97 14.15
N HIS A 20 0.67 -7.70 14.46
CA HIS A 20 0.22 -7.25 15.78
C HIS A 20 -1.31 -7.16 15.91
N GLY A 21 -2.05 -7.73 14.95
CA GLY A 21 -3.50 -7.90 15.03
C GLY A 21 -4.33 -6.65 14.68
N ALA A 22 -3.71 -5.58 14.17
CA ALA A 22 -4.48 -4.46 13.66
C ALA A 22 -5.28 -4.86 12.41
N SER A 23 -6.48 -4.29 12.31
CA SER A 23 -7.38 -4.56 11.20
C SER A 23 -8.24 -3.34 10.94
N TYR A 24 -8.37 -3.02 9.65
CA TYR A 24 -9.31 -2.05 9.12
C TYR A 24 -10.16 -2.73 8.07
N THR A 25 -11.38 -2.27 7.86
CA THR A 25 -12.23 -2.81 6.80
C THR A 25 -11.69 -2.42 5.42
N VAL A 26 -12.07 -3.19 4.39
CA VAL A 26 -11.73 -2.84 3.00
C VAL A 26 -12.33 -1.48 2.63
N ASP A 27 -13.54 -1.19 3.07
CA ASP A 27 -14.22 0.08 2.79
C ASP A 27 -13.50 1.27 3.43
N GLU A 28 -13.03 1.15 4.67
CA GLU A 28 -12.24 2.22 5.32
C GLU A 28 -10.94 2.49 4.55
N ILE A 29 -10.22 1.44 4.15
CA ILE A 29 -9.00 1.59 3.34
C ILE A 29 -9.30 2.27 2.01
N ASN A 30 -10.35 1.83 1.31
CA ASN A 30 -10.76 2.43 0.03
C ASN A 30 -11.08 3.92 0.19
N GLN A 31 -11.81 4.32 1.23
CA GLN A 31 -12.12 5.73 1.49
C GLN A 31 -10.87 6.59 1.69
N HIS A 32 -9.85 6.07 2.38
CA HIS A 32 -8.60 6.81 2.63
C HIS A 32 -7.66 6.82 1.43
N ILE A 33 -7.76 5.82 0.54
CA ILE A 33 -7.13 5.85 -0.77
C ILE A 33 -7.78 6.95 -1.65
N GLU A 34 -9.12 6.96 -1.75
CA GLU A 34 -9.87 7.95 -2.57
C GLU A 34 -9.61 9.39 -2.10
N LYS A 35 -9.52 9.62 -0.78
CA LYS A 35 -9.20 10.92 -0.20
C LYS A 35 -7.73 11.31 -0.34
N ARG A 36 -6.86 10.38 -0.77
CA ARG A 36 -5.40 10.55 -0.85
C ARG A 36 -4.80 11.00 0.48
N ASP A 37 -5.30 10.44 1.58
CA ASP A 37 -4.82 10.72 2.94
C ASP A 37 -4.35 9.46 3.67
N LEU A 38 -4.30 8.30 2.99
CA LEU A 38 -3.94 6.99 3.57
C LEU A 38 -2.74 7.01 4.53
N VAL A 39 -1.59 7.52 4.08
CA VAL A 39 -0.37 7.57 4.90
C VAL A 39 -0.54 8.47 6.13
N ASP A 40 -1.13 9.65 5.94
CA ASP A 40 -1.32 10.64 7.01
C ASP A 40 -2.37 10.17 8.04
N TRP A 41 -3.40 9.49 7.57
CA TRP A 41 -4.41 8.84 8.40
C TRP A 41 -3.79 7.73 9.25
N LEU A 42 -3.03 6.82 8.65
CA LEU A 42 -2.37 5.73 9.37
C LEU A 42 -1.41 6.26 10.45
N GLU A 43 -0.60 7.26 10.14
CA GLU A 43 0.30 7.90 11.12
C GLU A 43 -0.46 8.58 12.28
N LYS A 44 -1.63 9.15 11.99
CA LYS A 44 -2.45 9.80 13.01
C LYS A 44 -3.12 8.78 13.93
N GLU A 45 -3.61 7.67 13.37
CA GLU A 45 -4.24 6.60 14.15
C GLU A 45 -3.22 5.81 14.97
N LEU A 46 -1.98 5.68 14.48
CA LEU A 46 -0.91 4.87 15.07
C LEU A 46 0.37 5.71 15.27
N PRO A 47 0.30 6.74 16.13
CA PRO A 47 1.38 7.70 16.29
C PRO A 47 2.64 7.06 16.86
N PHE A 48 3.80 7.59 16.47
CA PHE A 48 5.08 7.11 16.97
C PHE A 48 5.14 7.10 18.51
N GLY A 49 5.46 5.94 19.10
CA GLY A 49 5.56 5.75 20.56
C GLY A 49 4.32 5.16 21.24
N SER A 50 3.25 4.82 20.51
CA SER A 50 2.19 3.92 21.02
C SER A 50 2.65 2.46 21.09
N GLU A 51 1.84 1.62 21.74
CA GLU A 51 2.07 0.16 21.81
C GLU A 51 2.14 -0.50 20.42
N LEU A 52 1.41 0.08 19.46
CA LEU A 52 1.49 -0.23 18.04
C LEU A 52 1.72 1.07 17.28
N SER A 53 2.92 1.26 16.72
CA SER A 53 3.31 2.51 16.07
C SER A 53 3.85 2.30 14.68
N LEU A 54 3.57 3.24 13.78
CA LEU A 54 4.20 3.34 12.47
C LEU A 54 5.34 4.35 12.48
N ASP A 55 6.34 4.12 11.66
CA ASP A 55 7.40 5.10 11.41
C ASP A 55 7.52 5.43 9.90
N PHE A 56 6.80 6.48 9.47
CA PHE A 56 7.03 7.09 8.16
C PHE A 56 7.85 8.39 8.24
N SER A 57 8.72 8.55 9.25
CA SER A 57 9.57 9.74 9.41
C SER A 57 10.52 9.97 8.23
N LEU A 58 10.87 8.91 7.50
CA LEU A 58 11.68 8.98 6.28
C LEU A 58 10.88 9.46 5.06
N PHE A 59 9.54 9.49 5.14
CA PHE A 59 8.67 9.87 4.03
C PHE A 59 8.50 11.39 3.93
N LYS A 60 9.29 11.99 3.05
CA LYS A 60 9.00 13.30 2.47
C LYS A 60 7.69 13.32 1.68
N GLU A 61 7.18 14.54 1.43
CA GLU A 61 5.93 14.78 0.71
C GLU A 61 5.87 14.07 -0.65
N GLU A 62 6.96 14.06 -1.42
CA GLU A 62 6.98 13.38 -2.72
C GLU A 62 6.80 11.86 -2.63
N HIS A 63 7.21 11.24 -1.52
CA HIS A 63 7.02 9.80 -1.29
C HIS A 63 5.57 9.50 -0.92
N ARG A 64 4.95 10.36 -0.09
CA ARG A 64 3.54 10.24 0.32
C ARG A 64 2.63 10.38 -0.89
N ARG A 65 2.83 11.45 -1.66
CA ARG A 65 2.11 11.68 -2.92
C ARG A 65 2.26 10.51 -3.88
N TYR A 66 3.47 9.98 -4.04
CA TYR A 66 3.71 8.79 -4.86
C TYR A 66 2.87 7.58 -4.40
N LEU A 67 2.85 7.28 -3.11
CA LEU A 67 2.02 6.18 -2.58
C LEU A 67 0.53 6.43 -2.84
N HIS A 68 0.05 7.64 -2.53
CA HIS A 68 -1.35 8.00 -2.76
C HIS A 68 -1.75 7.86 -4.23
N ASP A 69 -0.92 8.34 -5.15
CA ASP A 69 -1.17 8.25 -6.60
C ASP A 69 -1.23 6.78 -7.09
N GLU A 70 -0.29 5.93 -6.66
CA GLU A 70 -0.25 4.53 -7.11
C GLU A 70 -1.39 3.69 -6.51
N TYR A 71 -1.74 3.88 -5.24
CA TYR A 71 -2.88 3.20 -4.63
C TYR A 71 -4.21 3.66 -5.20
N ASP A 72 -4.38 4.96 -5.47
CA ASP A 72 -5.56 5.51 -6.14
C ASP A 72 -5.72 4.96 -7.57
N SER A 73 -4.60 4.84 -8.30
CA SER A 73 -4.57 4.21 -9.62
C SER A 73 -5.03 2.75 -9.60
N ILE A 74 -4.51 1.94 -8.66
CA ILE A 74 -4.93 0.54 -8.49
C ILE A 74 -6.40 0.46 -8.08
N LEU A 75 -6.86 1.30 -7.15
CA LEU A 75 -8.25 1.35 -6.73
C LEU A 75 -9.16 1.62 -7.93
N GLY A 76 -8.87 2.66 -8.73
CA GLY A 76 -9.64 3.00 -9.92
C GLY A 76 -9.72 1.87 -10.95
N GLY A 77 -8.71 1.00 -11.02
CA GLY A 77 -8.70 -0.16 -11.90
C GLY A 77 -9.47 -1.38 -11.37
N TYR A 78 -9.62 -1.50 -10.04
CA TYR A 78 -9.98 -2.77 -9.40
C TYR A 78 -10.98 -2.71 -8.25
N GLN A 79 -11.53 -1.54 -7.94
CA GLN A 79 -12.58 -1.36 -6.93
C GLN A 79 -13.72 -2.37 -7.10
N GLY A 80 -14.13 -3.00 -5.99
CA GLY A 80 -15.18 -4.03 -5.96
C GLY A 80 -14.72 -5.41 -6.46
N GLN A 81 -13.46 -5.58 -6.83
CA GLN A 81 -12.88 -6.87 -7.24
C GLN A 81 -11.88 -7.45 -6.23
N GLU A 82 -11.78 -6.86 -5.03
CA GLU A 82 -10.81 -7.18 -3.99
C GLU A 82 -10.85 -8.68 -3.65
N ARG A 83 -12.05 -9.19 -3.33
CA ARG A 83 -12.28 -10.61 -3.07
C ARG A 83 -12.01 -11.48 -4.30
N ARG A 84 -12.45 -11.06 -5.48
CA ARG A 84 -12.34 -11.88 -6.70
C ARG A 84 -10.88 -12.07 -7.13
N LYS A 85 -10.07 -11.02 -7.01
CA LYS A 85 -8.69 -11.00 -7.53
C LYS A 85 -7.64 -11.37 -6.50
N TRP A 86 -7.83 -10.95 -5.25
CA TRP A 86 -6.87 -11.20 -4.17
C TRP A 86 -7.40 -12.11 -3.06
N GLY A 87 -8.70 -12.42 -3.04
CA GLY A 87 -9.29 -13.23 -1.96
C GLY A 87 -9.40 -12.50 -0.63
N ILE A 88 -9.25 -11.17 -0.62
CA ILE A 88 -9.21 -10.34 0.59
C ILE A 88 -10.56 -9.66 0.78
N GLU A 89 -11.16 -9.88 1.95
CA GLU A 89 -12.44 -9.29 2.35
C GLU A 89 -12.48 -8.86 3.83
N ASN A 90 -11.62 -9.40 4.69
CA ASN A 90 -11.74 -9.25 6.15
C ASN A 90 -10.83 -8.17 6.76
N ASN A 91 -9.62 -7.98 6.23
CA ASN A 91 -8.66 -7.00 6.73
C ASN A 91 -8.04 -6.25 5.54
N GLY A 92 -8.41 -4.99 5.39
CA GLY A 92 -7.95 -4.09 4.33
C GLY A 92 -6.44 -3.82 4.37
N LEU A 93 -5.76 -4.02 5.50
CA LEU A 93 -4.30 -3.93 5.55
C LEU A 93 -3.63 -4.99 4.66
N ASN A 94 -4.20 -6.19 4.57
CA ASN A 94 -3.72 -7.21 3.63
C ASN A 94 -3.90 -6.78 2.16
N LEU A 95 -4.92 -5.96 1.88
CA LEU A 95 -5.15 -5.41 0.56
C LEU A 95 -4.04 -4.43 0.18
N LEU A 96 -3.64 -3.55 1.11
CA LEU A 96 -2.50 -2.65 0.92
C LEU A 96 -1.22 -3.43 0.60
N ILE A 97 -0.90 -4.50 1.33
CA ILE A 97 0.28 -5.35 1.06
C ILE A 97 0.20 -5.95 -0.35
N SER A 98 -0.96 -6.50 -0.71
CA SER A 98 -1.18 -7.13 -2.01
C SER A 98 -1.07 -6.15 -3.16
N TRP A 99 -1.68 -4.98 -3.02
CA TRP A 99 -1.63 -3.91 -4.03
C TRP A 99 -0.25 -3.28 -4.11
N GLY A 100 0.44 -3.08 -2.99
CA GLY A 100 1.84 -2.65 -3.00
C GLY A 100 2.75 -3.61 -3.76
N THR A 101 2.48 -4.92 -3.69
CA THR A 101 3.20 -5.92 -4.48
C THR A 101 2.91 -5.80 -5.98
N GLU A 102 1.68 -5.47 -6.37
CA GLU A 102 1.33 -5.18 -7.77
C GLU A 102 1.98 -3.88 -8.26
N ILE A 103 2.05 -2.83 -7.43
CA ILE A 103 2.79 -1.58 -7.75
C ILE A 103 4.26 -1.91 -8.04
N ILE A 104 4.90 -2.73 -7.19
CA ILE A 104 6.27 -3.19 -7.42
C ILE A 104 6.40 -3.92 -8.77
N ARG A 105 5.48 -4.83 -9.07
CA ARG A 105 5.47 -5.58 -10.34
C ARG A 105 5.33 -4.64 -11.53
N ASP A 106 4.46 -3.63 -11.44
CA ASP A 106 4.22 -2.65 -12.49
C ASP A 106 5.44 -1.72 -12.71
N ILE A 107 6.13 -1.31 -11.64
CA ILE A 107 7.43 -0.62 -11.77
C ILE A 107 8.41 -1.50 -12.56
N HIS A 108 8.57 -2.76 -12.17
CA HIS A 108 9.49 -3.67 -12.84
C HIS A 108 9.10 -3.94 -14.30
N GLY A 109 7.81 -4.11 -14.59
CA GLY A 109 7.30 -4.33 -15.94
C GLY A 109 7.49 -3.12 -16.85
N ARG A 110 7.35 -1.89 -16.31
CA ARG A 110 7.66 -0.64 -17.03
C ARG A 110 9.16 -0.47 -17.28
N ASP A 111 10.00 -0.92 -16.35
CA ASP A 111 11.45 -0.83 -16.47
C ASP A 111 12.04 -1.90 -17.41
N ASN A 112 11.36 -3.06 -17.56
CA ASN A 112 11.83 -4.23 -18.31
C ASN A 112 10.98 -4.59 -19.55
N MET A 113 10.63 -3.60 -20.37
CA MET A 113 9.79 -3.82 -21.57
C MET A 113 10.43 -4.71 -22.68
N ASP A 114 11.57 -5.37 -22.44
CA ASP A 114 12.39 -6.04 -23.47
C ASP A 114 12.99 -7.42 -23.12
N GLU A 115 12.57 -8.14 -22.08
CA GLU A 115 13.08 -9.50 -21.82
C GLU A 115 11.95 -10.53 -21.62
N TRP A 116 11.34 -10.93 -22.74
CA TRP A 116 10.67 -12.22 -22.78
C TRP A 116 11.73 -13.32 -22.71
N ILE A 117 11.67 -14.16 -21.68
CA ILE A 117 12.44 -15.41 -21.66
C ILE A 117 11.84 -16.32 -22.73
N GLU A 118 12.47 -16.35 -23.91
CA GLU A 118 12.30 -17.44 -24.86
C GLU A 118 12.71 -18.74 -24.14
N LYS A 119 11.72 -19.61 -23.90
CA LYS A 119 11.94 -20.97 -23.40
C LYS A 119 12.31 -21.91 -24.54
#